data_AF-A0A2N2D1C9-F1
#
_entry.id   AF-A0A2N2D1C9-F1
#
_cell.length_a   1.000
_cell.length_b   1.000
_cell.length_c   1.000
_cell.angle_alpha   90.00
_cell.angle_beta   90.00
_cell.angle_gamma   90.00
#
_symmetry.space_group_name_H-M   'P 1'
#
loop_
_entity.id
_entity.type
_entity.pdbx_description
1 polymer ?
#
loop_
_entity_poly.entity_id
_entity_poly.type
_entity_poly.pdbx_seq_one_letter_code
_entity_poly.pdbx_strand_id
1 'polypeptide(L)'
;MTSVYTYISSLNTSQSSKCRYCSKTGRISLECCRDYYNNKEYQAGLTHTGLILSTFFKEKNHAIEMFKKYNEEENTEECLEDKVKKRLTDQTVQEEIRKILKGKPVTILQQMEGQERDEILRRIKEIEGSSLRQIARITGLGLYIIHKA
;
A
#
# COMPACT_ATOMS: atom_id res chain seq x y z
N MET A 1 -10.92 -41.81 -7.69
CA MET A 1 -10.09 -40.62 -7.45
C MET A 1 -10.11 -39.67 -8.66
N THR A 2 -11.28 -39.31 -9.19
CA THR A 2 -11.40 -38.48 -10.42
C THR A 2 -12.69 -37.64 -10.42
N SER A 3 -13.03 -37.00 -9.29
CA SER A 3 -14.25 -36.16 -9.22
C SER A 3 -14.04 -34.75 -8.68
N VAL A 4 -12.82 -34.40 -8.26
CA VAL A 4 -12.53 -33.07 -7.66
C VAL A 4 -11.92 -32.12 -8.70
N TYR A 5 -11.12 -32.64 -9.63
CA TYR A 5 -10.46 -31.83 -10.66
C TYR A 5 -11.43 -31.27 -11.72
N THR A 6 -12.53 -31.97 -12.03
CA THR A 6 -13.53 -31.51 -13.01
C THR A 6 -14.40 -30.37 -12.50
N TYR A 7 -14.59 -30.24 -11.17
CA TYR A 7 -15.41 -29.19 -10.58
C TYR A 7 -14.69 -27.83 -10.52
N ILE A 8 -13.35 -27.85 -10.39
CA ILE A 8 -12.53 -26.63 -10.35
C ILE A 8 -12.45 -25.99 -11.75
N SER A 9 -12.46 -26.80 -12.81
CA SER A 9 -12.39 -26.31 -14.19
C SER A 9 -13.69 -25.63 -14.66
N SER A 10 -14.85 -25.96 -14.09
CA SER A 10 -16.14 -25.37 -14.47
C SER A 10 -16.45 -24.04 -13.79
N LEU A 11 -15.63 -23.59 -12.84
CA LEU A 11 -15.79 -22.29 -12.16
C LEU A 11 -14.93 -21.18 -12.79
N ASN A 12 -14.11 -21.50 -13.79
CA ASN A 12 -13.20 -20.55 -14.46
C ASN A 12 -13.81 -19.83 -15.68
N THR A 13 -15.11 -19.94 -15.92
CA THR A 13 -15.80 -19.28 -17.05
C THR A 13 -16.86 -18.28 -16.59
N SER A 14 -16.49 -17.36 -15.70
CA SER A 14 -17.21 -16.10 -15.56
C SER A 14 -16.20 -14.96 -15.44
N GLN A 15 -16.45 -13.92 -16.23
CA GLN A 15 -15.56 -12.80 -16.49
C GLN A 15 -14.97 -12.21 -15.20
N SER A 16 -13.66 -11.96 -15.29
CA SER A 16 -12.86 -11.16 -14.36
C SER A 16 -13.55 -9.82 -14.02
N SER A 17 -14.20 -9.73 -12.86
CA SER A 17 -14.51 -8.47 -12.20
C SER A 17 -13.60 -8.28 -10.98
N LYS A 18 -12.86 -7.17 -10.97
CA LYS A 18 -11.86 -6.83 -9.94
C LYS A 18 -12.56 -6.16 -8.76
N CYS A 19 -12.32 -6.64 -7.54
CA CYS A 19 -12.85 -5.99 -6.34
C CYS A 19 -12.09 -4.68 -6.03
N ARG A 20 -12.84 -3.62 -5.75
CA ARG A 20 -12.45 -2.24 -5.39
C ARG A 20 -11.44 -2.17 -4.25
N TYR A 21 -11.43 -3.16 -3.35
CA TYR A 21 -10.58 -3.15 -2.15
C TYR A 21 -9.22 -3.84 -2.33
N CYS A 22 -9.00 -4.64 -3.38
CA CYS A 22 -7.80 -5.51 -3.47
C CYS A 22 -7.29 -5.67 -4.91
N SER A 23 -7.16 -4.55 -5.61
CA SER A 23 -6.75 -4.54 -7.01
C SER A 23 -5.27 -4.86 -7.25
N LYS A 24 -4.41 -5.06 -6.23
CA LYS A 24 -2.94 -5.17 -6.46
C LYS A 24 -2.13 -6.25 -5.73
N THR A 25 -2.71 -7.18 -4.98
CA THR A 25 -1.92 -8.28 -4.38
C THR A 25 -1.79 -9.52 -5.26
N GLY A 26 -2.35 -9.52 -6.48
CA GLY A 26 -2.44 -10.73 -7.30
C GLY A 26 -3.26 -11.85 -6.64
N ARG A 27 -3.94 -11.56 -5.53
CA ARG A 27 -4.91 -12.43 -4.87
C ARG A 27 -6.29 -11.86 -5.10
N ILE A 28 -7.12 -12.63 -5.77
CA ILE A 28 -8.50 -12.28 -6.05
C ILE A 28 -9.23 -12.08 -4.73
N SER A 29 -9.70 -10.85 -4.50
CA SER A 29 -10.47 -10.43 -3.34
C SER A 29 -11.93 -10.85 -3.42
N LEU A 30 -12.14 -12.15 -3.48
CA LEU A 30 -13.46 -12.72 -3.23
C LEU A 30 -13.53 -13.33 -1.82
N GLU A 31 -12.39 -13.57 -1.18
CA GLU A 31 -12.35 -14.16 0.17
C GLU A 31 -12.81 -13.18 1.26
N CYS A 32 -12.45 -11.88 1.18
CA CYS A 32 -12.84 -10.91 2.21
C CYS A 32 -14.33 -10.54 2.19
N CYS A 33 -14.99 -10.61 1.03
CA CYS A 33 -16.41 -10.29 0.87
C CYS A 33 -17.29 -11.55 0.80
N ARG A 34 -16.71 -12.74 1.02
CA ARG A 34 -17.39 -14.03 0.83
C ARG A 34 -18.67 -14.16 1.65
N ASP A 35 -18.63 -13.73 2.91
CA ASP A 35 -19.75 -13.80 3.84
C ASP A 35 -20.90 -12.88 3.41
N TYR A 36 -20.57 -11.72 2.82
CA TYR A 36 -21.54 -10.79 2.24
C TYR A 36 -22.20 -11.36 0.97
N TYR A 37 -21.43 -12.07 0.14
CA TYR A 37 -21.88 -12.52 -1.18
C TYR A 37 -22.74 -13.78 -1.13
N ASN A 38 -22.40 -14.70 -0.23
CA ASN A 38 -23.00 -16.03 -0.16
C ASN A 38 -24.11 -16.13 0.90
N ASN A 39 -24.34 -15.05 1.66
CA ASN A 39 -25.33 -15.02 2.73
C ASN A 39 -25.17 -16.20 3.71
N LYS A 40 -23.92 -16.61 3.92
CA LYS A 40 -23.52 -17.73 4.76
C LYS A 40 -22.28 -17.28 5.50
N GLU A 41 -22.43 -17.11 6.81
CA GLU A 41 -21.31 -16.86 7.70
C GLU A 41 -20.43 -18.12 7.73
N TYR A 42 -19.12 -17.95 7.60
CA TYR A 42 -18.17 -19.06 7.73
C TYR A 42 -18.29 -19.73 9.11
N GLN A 43 -18.59 -18.95 10.16
CA GLN A 43 -18.99 -19.40 11.49
C GLN A 43 -20.04 -18.45 12.06
N ALA A 44 -21.14 -19.00 12.59
CA ALA A 44 -22.24 -18.21 13.13
C ALA A 44 -21.78 -17.26 14.25
N GLY A 45 -22.05 -15.97 14.10
CA GLY A 45 -21.77 -14.93 15.10
C GLY A 45 -20.39 -14.26 15.01
N LEU A 46 -19.54 -14.65 14.05
CA LEU A 46 -18.27 -13.95 13.81
C LEU A 46 -18.42 -12.72 12.91
N THR A 47 -19.37 -12.75 11.98
CA THR A 47 -19.52 -11.72 10.94
C THR A 47 -20.95 -11.18 10.88
N HIS A 48 -21.16 -9.98 11.41
CA HIS A 48 -22.44 -9.28 11.33
C HIS A 48 -22.59 -8.52 10.00
N THR A 49 -22.89 -9.26 8.93
CA THR A 49 -23.02 -8.68 7.58
C THR A 49 -24.22 -7.74 7.43
N GLY A 50 -25.25 -7.90 8.25
CA GLY A 50 -26.50 -7.16 8.15
C GLY A 50 -26.35 -5.65 8.29
N LEU A 51 -25.45 -5.18 9.17
CA LEU A 51 -25.23 -3.75 9.37
C LEU A 51 -24.74 -3.08 8.09
N ILE A 52 -23.69 -3.63 7.47
CA ILE A 52 -23.12 -3.06 6.24
C ILE A 52 -24.07 -3.25 5.06
N LEU A 53 -24.71 -4.41 4.91
CA LEU A 53 -25.68 -4.60 3.83
C LEU A 53 -26.86 -3.62 3.93
N SER A 54 -27.31 -3.29 5.15
CA SER A 54 -28.40 -2.35 5.37
C SER A 54 -28.11 -0.92 4.88
N THR A 55 -26.83 -0.55 4.71
CA THR A 55 -26.47 0.76 4.14
C THR A 55 -26.66 0.82 2.63
N PHE A 56 -26.70 -0.33 1.96
CA PHE A 56 -26.93 -0.41 0.50
C PHE A 56 -28.43 -0.48 0.19
N PHE A 57 -29.16 -1.33 0.91
CA PHE A 57 -30.60 -1.47 0.72
C PHE A 57 -31.30 -2.12 1.94
N LYS A 58 -32.60 -1.90 2.06
CA LYS A 58 -33.41 -2.52 3.14
C LYS A 58 -33.69 -3.99 2.89
N GLU A 59 -33.99 -4.35 1.64
CA GLU A 59 -34.19 -5.73 1.22
C GLU A 59 -32.84 -6.41 1.03
N LYS A 60 -32.66 -7.57 1.65
CA LYS A 60 -31.35 -8.21 1.83
C LYS A 60 -30.74 -8.66 0.51
N ASN A 61 -31.54 -9.23 -0.39
CA ASN A 61 -31.00 -9.74 -1.66
C ASN A 61 -30.54 -8.58 -2.56
N HIS A 62 -31.32 -7.51 -2.60
CA HIS A 62 -30.96 -6.31 -3.35
C HIS A 62 -29.78 -5.55 -2.71
N ALA A 63 -29.67 -5.57 -1.37
CA ALA A 63 -28.48 -5.05 -0.69
C ALA A 63 -27.21 -5.80 -1.11
N ILE A 64 -27.27 -7.13 -1.22
CA ILE A 64 -26.14 -7.96 -1.67
C ILE A 64 -25.80 -7.65 -3.14
N GLU A 65 -26.80 -7.49 -4.01
CA GLU A 65 -26.60 -7.14 -5.41
C GLU A 65 -25.91 -5.78 -5.56
N MET A 66 -26.41 -4.77 -4.86
CA MET A 66 -25.84 -3.42 -4.85
C MET A 66 -24.43 -3.40 -4.23
N PHE A 67 -24.21 -4.18 -3.17
CA PHE A 67 -22.90 -4.35 -2.56
C PHE A 67 -21.90 -4.99 -3.54
N LYS A 68 -22.30 -6.06 -4.25
CA LYS A 68 -21.49 -6.70 -5.29
C LYS A 68 -21.13 -5.71 -6.40
N LYS A 69 -22.14 -5.03 -6.94
CA LYS A 69 -21.96 -4.04 -8.01
C LYS A 69 -20.97 -2.94 -7.60
N TYR A 70 -21.13 -2.37 -6.40
CA TYR A 70 -20.24 -1.34 -5.89
C TYR A 70 -18.79 -1.83 -5.73
N ASN A 71 -18.61 -3.03 -5.18
CA ASN A 71 -17.28 -3.59 -4.98
C ASN A 71 -16.64 -4.06 -6.29
N GLU A 72 -17.40 -4.47 -7.30
CA GLU A 72 -16.87 -4.97 -8.58
C GLU A 72 -16.74 -3.89 -9.67
N GLU A 73 -17.29 -2.70 -9.43
CA GLU A 73 -17.16 -1.56 -10.32
C GLU A 73 -15.68 -1.17 -10.48
N GLU A 74 -15.21 -1.16 -11.73
CA GLU A 74 -13.84 -0.77 -12.07
C GLU A 74 -13.62 0.68 -11.66
N ASN A 75 -12.60 0.91 -10.83
CA ASN A 75 -12.25 2.24 -10.38
C ASN A 75 -10.85 2.60 -10.86
N THR A 76 -10.71 3.78 -11.47
CA THR A 76 -9.44 4.37 -11.91
C THR A 76 -8.79 5.25 -10.85
N GLU A 77 -9.42 5.42 -9.69
CA GLU A 77 -8.87 6.17 -8.57
C GLU A 77 -7.53 5.57 -8.12
N GLU A 78 -6.50 6.41 -8.13
CA GLU A 78 -5.19 6.07 -7.61
C GLU A 78 -5.29 5.95 -6.08
N CYS A 79 -4.99 4.78 -5.52
CA CYS A 79 -4.86 4.66 -4.07
C CYS A 79 -3.79 5.63 -3.57
N LEU A 80 -3.96 6.20 -2.38
CA LEU A 80 -3.01 7.16 -1.82
C LEU A 80 -1.55 6.63 -1.75
N GLU A 81 -1.38 5.30 -1.73
CA GLU A 81 -0.09 4.60 -1.69
C GLU A 81 0.44 4.17 -3.07
N ASP A 82 -0.33 4.35 -4.15
CA ASP A 82 0.01 3.87 -5.50
C ASP A 82 1.01 4.74 -6.26
N LYS A 83 1.52 5.80 -5.62
CA LYS A 83 2.72 6.48 -6.08
C LYS A 83 3.90 5.57 -5.83
N VAL A 84 4.18 4.67 -6.77
CA VAL A 84 5.40 3.86 -6.81
C VAL A 84 6.59 4.81 -6.99
N LYS A 85 7.01 5.46 -5.91
CA LYS A 85 8.28 6.17 -5.87
C LYS A 85 9.34 5.09 -5.99
N LYS A 86 10.05 5.08 -7.12
CA LYS A 86 11.17 4.16 -7.36
C LYS A 86 12.21 4.42 -6.27
N ARG A 87 12.22 3.56 -5.25
CA ARG A 87 13.08 3.74 -4.09
C ARG A 87 14.53 3.52 -4.50
N LEU A 88 15.38 4.50 -4.22
CA LEU A 88 16.82 4.37 -4.44
C LEU A 88 17.42 3.40 -3.42
N THR A 89 18.49 2.72 -3.81
CA THR A 89 19.29 1.92 -2.88
C THR A 89 20.09 2.84 -1.95
N ASP A 90 20.48 2.32 -0.78
CA ASP A 90 21.27 3.13 0.18
C ASP A 90 22.61 3.57 -0.43
N GLN A 91 23.20 2.76 -1.33
CA GLN A 91 24.43 3.12 -2.07
C GLN A 91 24.20 4.32 -3.00
N THR A 92 23.15 4.30 -3.83
CA THR A 92 22.85 5.41 -4.74
C THR A 92 22.55 6.69 -3.97
N VAL A 93 21.77 6.60 -2.87
CA VAL A 93 21.52 7.76 -2.00
C VAL A 93 22.81 8.29 -1.40
N GLN A 94 23.73 7.41 -0.98
CA GLN A 94 25.03 7.81 -0.44
C GLN A 94 25.90 8.55 -1.47
N GLU A 95 25.89 8.12 -2.72
CA GLU A 95 26.59 8.79 -3.82
C GLU A 95 26.02 10.19 -4.08
N GLU A 96 24.69 10.34 -4.14
CA GLU A 96 24.04 11.64 -4.29
C GLU A 96 24.37 12.59 -3.12
N ILE A 97 24.35 12.09 -1.88
CA ILE A 97 24.75 12.87 -0.71
C ILE A 97 26.21 13.34 -0.82
N ARG A 98 27.13 12.47 -1.29
CA ARG A 98 28.53 12.86 -1.51
C ARG A 98 28.67 13.96 -2.56
N LYS A 99 27.84 13.96 -3.61
CA LYS A 99 27.82 15.06 -4.61
C LYS A 99 27.40 16.37 -3.98
N ILE A 100 26.34 16.38 -3.16
CA ILE A 100 25.88 17.57 -2.41
C ILE A 100 26.99 18.09 -1.48
N LEU A 101 27.72 17.18 -0.84
CA LEU A 101 28.84 17.49 0.06
C LEU A 101 30.16 17.81 -0.67
N LYS A 102 30.16 17.92 -2.01
CA LYS A 102 31.36 18.19 -2.83
C LYS A 102 32.50 17.20 -2.57
N GLY A 103 32.17 15.92 -2.43
CA GLY A 103 33.13 14.84 -2.20
C GLY A 103 33.56 14.63 -0.75
N LYS A 104 33.08 15.45 0.20
CA LYS A 104 33.35 15.22 1.63
C LYS A 104 32.60 13.99 2.16
N PRO A 105 33.15 13.31 3.19
CA PRO A 105 32.48 12.15 3.78
C PRO A 105 31.18 12.55 4.47
N VAL A 106 30.19 11.66 4.45
CA VAL A 106 28.86 11.92 5.03
C VAL A 106 28.90 12.15 6.54
N THR A 107 29.91 11.59 7.22
CA THR A 107 30.15 11.76 8.66
C THR A 107 30.37 13.22 9.05
N ILE A 108 30.75 14.09 8.11
CA ILE A 108 30.93 15.52 8.39
C ILE A 108 29.64 16.16 8.90
N LEU A 109 28.47 15.68 8.47
CA LEU A 109 27.16 16.18 8.90
C LEU A 109 26.94 16.05 10.42
N GLN A 110 27.64 15.13 11.08
CA GLN A 110 27.57 14.97 12.54
C GLN A 110 28.37 16.05 13.29
N GLN A 111 29.33 16.67 12.62
CA GLN A 111 30.25 17.67 13.19
C GLN A 111 29.87 19.11 12.84
N MET A 112 28.92 19.28 11.91
CA MET A 112 28.46 20.60 11.45
C MET A 112 27.54 21.27 12.46
N GLU A 113 27.59 22.60 12.51
CA GLU A 113 26.66 23.40 13.31
C GLU A 113 25.21 23.24 12.81
N GLY A 114 24.25 23.45 13.72
CA GLY A 114 22.84 23.13 13.47
C GLY A 114 22.26 23.81 12.22
N GLN A 115 22.52 25.10 12.02
CA GLN A 115 21.98 25.84 10.87
C GLN A 115 22.56 25.34 9.53
N GLU A 116 23.88 25.23 9.43
CA GLU A 116 24.56 24.77 8.21
C GLU A 116 24.17 23.32 7.87
N ARG A 117 24.09 22.45 8.89
CA ARG A 117 23.66 21.07 8.72
C ARG A 117 22.22 21.00 8.22
N ASP A 118 21.32 21.76 8.81
CA ASP A 118 19.90 21.71 8.49
C ASP A 118 19.64 22.19 7.03
N GLU A 119 20.39 23.19 6.55
CA GLU A 119 20.37 23.60 5.14
C GLU A 119 20.79 22.47 4.19
N ILE A 120 21.83 21.71 4.53
CA ILE A 120 22.26 20.57 3.71
C ILE A 120 21.25 19.43 3.79
N LEU A 121 20.69 19.15 4.97
CA LEU A 121 19.66 18.12 5.15
C LEU A 121 18.40 18.41 4.32
N ARG A 122 18.02 19.68 4.14
CA ARG A 122 16.93 20.05 3.21
C ARG A 122 17.22 19.60 1.79
N ARG A 123 18.42 19.89 1.27
CA ARG A 123 18.83 19.46 -0.08
C ARG A 123 18.92 17.93 -0.20
N ILE A 124 19.37 17.23 0.84
CA ILE A 124 19.41 15.76 0.85
C ILE A 124 18.00 15.17 0.79
N LYS A 125 17.01 15.79 1.45
CA LYS A 125 15.60 15.33 1.41
C LYS A 125 14.92 15.52 0.06
N GLU A 126 15.44 16.40 -0.78
CA GLU A 126 14.96 16.62 -2.14
C GLU A 126 15.41 15.52 -3.12
N ILE A 127 16.32 14.62 -2.71
CA ILE A 127 16.72 13.46 -3.52
C ILE A 127 15.49 12.57 -3.73
N GLU A 128 14.99 12.53 -4.95
CA GLU A 128 13.86 11.72 -5.34
C GLU A 128 14.13 10.23 -5.08
N GLY A 129 13.15 9.53 -4.51
CA GLY A 129 13.29 8.12 -4.18
C GLY A 129 14.13 7.82 -2.92
N SER A 130 14.64 8.86 -2.23
CA SER A 130 15.22 8.70 -0.89
C SER A 130 14.13 8.73 0.19
N SER A 131 14.38 8.06 1.32
CA SER A 131 13.53 8.13 2.50
C SER A 131 14.30 8.65 3.71
N LEU A 132 13.60 9.32 4.64
CA LEU A 132 14.21 9.86 5.86
C LEU A 132 14.98 8.80 6.67
N ARG A 133 14.49 7.55 6.67
CA ARG A 133 15.17 6.42 7.33
C ARG A 133 16.46 6.01 6.63
N GLN A 134 16.51 6.09 5.29
CA GLN A 134 17.74 5.83 4.54
C GLN A 134 18.78 6.90 4.85
N ILE A 135 18.35 8.17 4.83
CA ILE A 135 19.21 9.30 5.19
C ILE A 135 19.74 9.11 6.63
N ALA A 136 18.90 8.72 7.59
CA ALA A 136 19.32 8.45 8.97
C ALA A 136 20.39 7.36 9.06
N ARG A 137 20.22 6.24 8.35
CA ARG A 137 21.21 5.14 8.35
C ARG A 137 22.52 5.54 7.67
N ILE A 138 22.47 6.29 6.57
CA ILE A 138 23.66 6.69 5.80
C ILE A 138 24.45 7.79 6.53
N THR A 139 23.75 8.74 7.14
CA THR A 139 24.36 9.90 7.84
C THR A 139 24.70 9.61 9.30
N GLY A 140 24.06 8.61 9.90
CA GLY A 140 24.15 8.31 11.34
C GLY A 140 23.43 9.34 12.23
N LEU A 141 22.67 10.26 11.65
CA LEU A 141 21.88 11.24 12.40
C LEU A 141 20.55 10.64 12.87
N GLY A 142 20.08 11.09 14.03
CA GLY A 142 18.76 10.70 14.53
C GLY A 142 17.64 11.15 13.59
N LEU A 143 16.64 10.29 13.42
CA LEU A 143 15.51 10.55 12.52
C LEU A 143 14.80 11.87 12.83
N TYR A 144 14.70 12.23 14.11
CA TYR A 144 14.12 13.49 14.57
C TYR A 144 14.88 14.72 14.02
N ILE A 145 16.21 14.69 14.01
CA ILE A 145 17.05 15.79 13.51
C ILE A 145 16.79 15.99 12.01
N ILE A 146 16.78 14.90 11.25
CA ILE A 146 16.56 14.93 9.79
C ILE A 146 15.15 15.40 9.44
N HIS A 147 14.16 14.95 10.22
CA HIS A 147 12.77 15.35 10.03
C HIS A 147 12.56 16.83 10.34
N LYS A 148 13.20 17.35 11.40
CA LYS A 148 13.07 18.75 11.86
C LYS A 148 13.73 19.76 10.92
N ALA A 149 14.91 19.42 10.38
CA ALA A 149 15.72 20.29 9.53
C ALA A 149 14.93 20.89 8.36
#